data_AF-A0AAU8ST14-F1
#
_entry.id   AF-A0AAU8ST14-F1
#
_cell.length_a   1.000
_cell.length_b   1.000
_cell.length_c   1.000
_cell.angle_alpha   90.00
_cell.angle_beta   90.00
_cell.angle_gamma   90.00
#
_symmetry.space_group_name_H-M   'P 1'
#
loop_
_entity.id
_entity.type
_entity.pdbx_description
1 polymer ?
#
loop_
_entity_poly.entity_id
_entity_poly.type
_entity_poly.pdbx_seq_one_letter_code
_entity_poly.pdbx_strand_id
1 'polypeptide(L)'
;MILPNYLTAGSCNRADPALYLLGETGLTLPRSQRPSALLTAWMNCADIPGNARKVLEADSSFAGMTGLIRVPVERQGVHGIRVVWILARTAAGLTSIVVRDARSASEAQLHRDAAFAKEQASRYFARHAILLVQSRGQTENMGEFSKFSAVCGQSCPETDRLYGVQAESDIRLNYVWLAPLVLTEGF
;
A
#
# COMPACT_ATOMS: atom_id res chain seq x y z
N MET A 1 -12.57 8.81 -33.39
CA MET A 1 -12.97 7.44 -33.00
C MET A 1 -12.67 7.30 -31.52
N ILE A 2 -13.70 7.35 -30.67
CA ILE A 2 -13.55 7.47 -29.21
C ILE A 2 -13.79 6.08 -28.62
N LEU A 3 -12.78 5.52 -27.95
CA LEU A 3 -12.92 4.24 -27.25
C LEU A 3 -13.89 4.40 -26.08
N PRO A 4 -14.85 3.49 -25.88
CA PRO A 4 -15.71 3.54 -24.71
C PRO A 4 -14.93 3.07 -23.46
N ASN A 5 -14.90 3.95 -22.46
CA ASN A 5 -14.32 3.70 -21.14
C ASN A 5 -15.24 2.79 -20.31
N TYR A 6 -14.93 1.50 -20.24
CA TYR A 6 -15.63 0.57 -19.34
C TYR A 6 -14.84 0.24 -18.05
N LEU A 7 -13.79 1.01 -17.72
CA LEU A 7 -12.93 0.75 -16.55
C LEU A 7 -12.56 2.03 -15.77
N THR A 8 -13.44 3.04 -15.76
CA THR A 8 -13.28 4.19 -14.86
C THR A 8 -14.09 3.96 -13.59
N ALA A 9 -13.41 3.65 -12.48
CA ALA A 9 -13.97 3.84 -11.14
C ALA A 9 -14.43 5.30 -11.01
N GLY A 10 -15.63 5.48 -10.46
CA GLY A 10 -16.37 6.73 -10.52
C GLY A 10 -15.62 7.95 -10.00
N SER A 11 -15.82 9.06 -10.70
CA SER A 11 -15.61 10.41 -10.19
C SER A 11 -16.51 10.64 -8.98
N CYS A 12 -15.94 10.86 -7.80
CA CYS A 12 -16.63 11.53 -6.71
C CYS A 12 -16.26 13.00 -6.75
N ASN A 13 -17.15 13.79 -7.34
CA ASN A 13 -17.15 15.24 -7.24
C ASN A 13 -18.26 15.64 -6.26
N ARG A 14 -17.94 15.89 -4.99
CA ARG A 14 -18.61 16.92 -4.16
C ARG A 14 -17.88 17.12 -2.83
N ALA A 15 -17.59 18.38 -2.54
CA ALA A 15 -17.38 18.85 -1.19
C ALA A 15 -18.73 18.89 -0.44
N ASP A 16 -18.77 18.28 0.74
CA ASP A 16 -19.76 18.52 1.80
C ASP A 16 -19.11 18.08 3.12
N PRO A 17 -19.04 18.92 4.18
CA PRO A 17 -18.42 18.54 5.44
C PRO A 17 -19.41 17.68 6.23
N ALA A 18 -19.48 16.40 5.90
CA ALA A 18 -20.38 15.48 6.59
C ALA A 18 -19.70 14.92 7.86
N LEU A 19 -20.30 15.22 9.01
CA LEU A 19 -20.17 14.40 10.21
C LEU A 19 -20.71 13.00 9.89
N TYR A 20 -19.84 11.99 9.92
CA TYR A 20 -20.25 10.62 9.61
C TYR A 20 -20.68 9.87 10.87
N LEU A 21 -21.98 9.62 10.97
CA LEU A 21 -22.62 8.77 11.97
C LEU A 21 -22.22 7.30 11.76
N LEU A 22 -21.69 6.66 12.80
CA LEU A 22 -21.55 5.20 12.85
C LEU A 22 -22.89 4.60 13.29
N GLY A 23 -23.75 4.33 12.31
CA GLY A 23 -25.06 3.72 12.53
C GLY A 23 -26.07 4.63 13.23
N GLU A 24 -27.19 4.04 13.63
CA GLU A 24 -28.37 4.72 14.17
C GLU A 24 -28.23 5.13 15.66
N THR A 25 -27.12 4.78 16.30
CA THR A 25 -26.95 4.88 17.76
C THR A 25 -26.31 6.18 18.25
N GLY A 26 -25.95 7.12 17.36
CA GLY A 26 -25.45 8.44 17.75
C GLY A 26 -24.06 8.46 18.39
N LEU A 27 -23.29 7.38 18.30
CA LEU A 27 -21.95 7.30 18.88
C LEU A 27 -20.91 7.96 17.96
N THR A 28 -20.44 9.14 18.37
CA THR A 28 -19.29 9.81 17.75
C THR A 28 -17.99 9.36 18.42
N LEU A 29 -17.11 8.66 17.69
CA LEU A 29 -15.77 8.36 18.20
C LEU A 29 -14.88 9.62 18.13
N PRO A 30 -14.19 9.99 19.24
CA PRO A 30 -13.14 11.01 19.21
C PRO A 30 -12.12 10.70 18.12
N ARG A 31 -11.53 11.73 17.49
CA ARG A 31 -10.53 11.56 16.40
C ARG A 31 -9.37 10.64 16.81
N SER A 32 -9.01 10.64 18.10
CA SER A 32 -7.99 9.78 18.73
C SER A 32 -8.41 8.31 18.92
N GLN A 33 -9.71 8.01 18.90
CA GLN A 33 -10.27 6.66 19.00
C GLN A 33 -10.75 6.10 17.65
N ARG A 34 -10.49 6.84 16.56
CA ARG A 34 -10.82 6.36 15.20
C ARG A 34 -9.93 5.18 14.83
N PRO A 35 -10.50 4.13 14.19
CA PRO A 35 -9.71 3.13 13.50
C PRO A 35 -8.79 3.85 12.51
N SER A 36 -7.51 3.52 12.50
CA SER A 36 -6.52 4.37 11.82
C SER A 36 -6.78 4.52 10.33
N ALA A 37 -6.91 5.77 9.89
CA ALA A 37 -7.19 6.17 8.51
C ALA A 37 -6.03 5.94 7.52
N LEU A 38 -4.95 5.28 7.92
CA LEU A 38 -3.72 5.31 7.15
C LEU A 38 -3.82 4.47 5.87
N LEU A 39 -4.19 3.20 5.96
CA LEU A 39 -4.47 2.39 4.77
C LEU A 39 -5.81 2.73 4.10
N THR A 40 -6.64 3.56 4.73
CA THR A 40 -7.83 4.12 4.08
C THR A 40 -7.44 5.10 2.97
N ALA A 41 -6.36 5.87 3.14
CA ALA A 41 -5.83 6.73 2.07
C ALA A 41 -5.43 5.89 0.83
N TRP A 42 -4.78 4.75 1.04
CA TRP A 42 -4.43 3.82 -0.04
C TRP A 42 -5.64 3.27 -0.80
N MET A 43 -6.78 3.11 -0.13
CA MET A 43 -8.03 2.64 -0.72
C MET A 43 -8.81 3.76 -1.44
N ASN A 44 -8.86 4.95 -0.84
CA ASN A 44 -9.80 6.01 -1.23
C ASN A 44 -9.15 7.12 -2.08
N CYS A 45 -7.82 7.21 -2.11
CA CYS A 45 -7.16 8.15 -3.00
C CYS A 45 -7.41 7.77 -4.47
N ALA A 46 -7.58 8.79 -5.32
CA ALA A 46 -7.71 8.62 -6.76
C ALA A 46 -6.53 7.82 -7.36
N ASP A 47 -5.36 7.90 -6.73
CA ASP A 47 -4.18 7.15 -7.13
C ASP A 47 -3.24 6.82 -5.93
N ILE A 48 -2.10 6.17 -6.18
CA ILE A 48 -1.06 5.87 -5.20
C ILE A 48 -0.63 7.15 -4.46
N PRO A 49 -0.50 7.15 -3.12
CA PRO A 49 -0.08 8.32 -2.35
C PRO A 49 1.23 8.92 -2.85
N GLY A 50 1.30 10.26 -2.90
CA GLY A 50 2.37 10.96 -3.60
C GLY A 50 3.78 10.70 -3.06
N ASN A 51 3.95 10.52 -1.74
CA ASN A 51 5.24 10.15 -1.17
C ASN A 51 5.66 8.74 -1.57
N ALA A 52 4.74 7.77 -1.49
CA ALA A 52 5.00 6.40 -1.91
C ALA A 52 5.29 6.32 -3.41
N ARG A 53 4.56 7.08 -4.24
CA ARG A 53 4.84 7.17 -5.68
C ARG A 53 6.25 7.68 -5.94
N LYS A 54 6.70 8.74 -5.27
CA LYS A 54 8.07 9.27 -5.44
C LYS A 54 9.15 8.21 -5.13
N VAL A 55 8.96 7.43 -4.08
CA VAL A 55 9.88 6.35 -3.71
C VAL A 55 9.89 5.24 -4.76
N LEU A 56 8.71 4.87 -5.26
CA LEU A 56 8.57 3.81 -6.27
C LEU A 56 9.12 4.23 -7.63
N GLU A 57 8.81 5.44 -8.09
CA GLU A 57 9.27 6.00 -9.36
C GLU A 57 10.76 6.35 -9.40
N ALA A 58 11.48 6.20 -8.28
CA ALA A 58 12.94 6.23 -8.26
C ALA A 58 13.54 5.09 -9.11
N ASP A 59 12.81 3.98 -9.29
CA ASP A 59 13.13 2.95 -10.28
C ASP A 59 12.29 3.15 -11.54
N SER A 60 12.96 3.22 -12.70
CA SER A 60 12.32 3.41 -14.01
C SER A 60 11.26 2.36 -14.36
N SER A 61 11.33 1.15 -13.77
CA SER A 61 10.35 0.07 -13.96
C SER A 61 8.97 0.46 -13.43
N PHE A 62 8.91 1.41 -12.50
CA PHE A 62 7.70 1.86 -11.83
C PHE A 62 7.25 3.25 -12.26
N ALA A 63 7.89 3.85 -13.27
CA ALA A 63 7.50 5.15 -13.80
C ALA A 63 6.02 5.17 -14.27
N GLY A 64 5.33 6.27 -13.97
CA GLY A 64 3.94 6.48 -14.37
C GLY A 64 2.97 5.54 -13.65
N MET A 65 3.23 5.26 -12.37
CA MET A 65 2.46 4.28 -11.61
C MET A 65 1.03 4.76 -11.35
N THR A 66 0.06 3.91 -11.68
CA THR A 66 -1.38 4.14 -11.42
C THR A 66 -2.03 2.91 -10.83
N GLY A 67 -2.72 3.06 -9.70
CA GLY A 67 -3.47 1.97 -9.05
C GLY A 67 -4.80 1.68 -9.73
N LEU A 68 -4.98 0.47 -10.25
CA LEU A 68 -6.17 0.02 -10.98
C LEU A 68 -7.22 -0.60 -10.06
N ILE A 69 -6.84 -1.64 -9.33
CA ILE A 69 -7.72 -2.41 -8.44
C ILE A 69 -7.16 -2.31 -7.03
N ARG A 70 -8.01 -2.08 -6.03
CA ARG A 70 -7.64 -1.96 -4.62
C ARG A 70 -8.55 -2.86 -3.80
N VAL A 71 -7.98 -3.77 -3.02
CA VAL A 71 -8.75 -4.72 -2.22
C VAL A 71 -8.16 -4.78 -0.80
N PRO A 72 -8.97 -4.60 0.25
CA PRO A 72 -8.52 -4.89 1.60
C PRO A 72 -8.38 -6.40 1.78
N VAL A 73 -7.17 -6.86 2.12
CA VAL A 73 -6.85 -8.29 2.30
C VAL A 73 -7.12 -8.71 3.75
N GLU A 74 -6.80 -7.85 4.71
CA GLU A 74 -6.98 -8.12 6.13
C GLU A 74 -7.74 -6.97 6.79
N ARG A 75 -8.91 -7.28 7.35
CA ARG A 75 -9.72 -6.37 8.17
C ARG A 75 -9.75 -6.89 9.60
N GLN A 76 -9.29 -6.09 10.56
CA GLN A 76 -9.31 -6.49 11.97
C GLN A 76 -10.44 -5.77 12.70
N GLY A 77 -11.68 -6.22 12.49
CA GLY A 77 -12.87 -5.72 13.19
C GLY A 77 -12.89 -4.19 13.34
N VAL A 78 -12.92 -3.71 14.59
CA VAL A 78 -12.97 -2.27 14.95
C VAL A 78 -11.67 -1.51 14.63
N HIS A 79 -10.55 -2.18 14.34
CA HIS A 79 -9.25 -1.51 14.16
C HIS A 79 -8.93 -1.12 12.71
N GLY A 80 -9.84 -1.38 11.77
CA GLY A 80 -9.72 -0.98 10.38
C GLY A 80 -8.92 -1.95 9.51
N ILE A 81 -8.46 -1.44 8.37
CA ILE A 81 -7.72 -2.21 7.36
C ILE A 81 -6.25 -2.32 7.78
N ARG A 82 -5.71 -3.54 7.80
CA ARG A 82 -4.30 -3.83 8.13
C ARG A 82 -3.43 -4.07 6.90
N VAL A 83 -4.06 -4.54 5.84
CA VAL A 83 -3.40 -4.87 4.58
C VAL A 83 -4.29 -4.49 3.41
N VAL A 84 -3.70 -3.83 2.43
CA VAL A 84 -4.32 -3.55 1.14
C VAL A 84 -3.49 -4.21 0.05
N TRP A 85 -4.16 -4.86 -0.89
CA TRP A 85 -3.57 -5.28 -2.14
C TRP A 85 -4.02 -4.36 -3.26
N ILE A 86 -3.08 -3.99 -4.12
CA ILE A 86 -3.28 -3.09 -5.25
C ILE A 86 -2.69 -3.73 -6.50
N LEU A 87 -3.49 -3.84 -7.55
CA LEU A 87 -2.97 -4.07 -8.90
C LEU A 87 -2.72 -2.71 -9.54
N ALA A 88 -1.47 -2.42 -9.89
CA ALA A 88 -1.06 -1.17 -10.49
C ALA A 88 -0.55 -1.38 -11.92
N ARG A 89 -0.69 -0.34 -12.75
CA ARG A 89 -0.05 -0.22 -14.05
C ARG A 89 1.15 0.71 -13.93
N THR A 90 2.22 0.38 -14.63
CA THR A 90 3.44 1.19 -14.78
C THR A 90 3.88 1.19 -16.25
N ALA A 91 4.94 1.94 -16.57
CA ALA A 91 5.55 1.91 -17.90
C ALA A 91 6.08 0.51 -18.29
N ALA A 92 6.50 -0.31 -17.31
CA ALA A 92 6.99 -1.67 -17.54
C ALA A 92 5.90 -2.75 -17.59
N GLY A 93 4.63 -2.39 -17.34
CA GLY A 93 3.49 -3.30 -17.38
C GLY A 93 2.68 -3.32 -16.08
N LEU A 94 2.15 -4.48 -15.71
CA LEU A 94 1.42 -4.64 -14.46
C LEU A 94 2.36 -4.94 -13.29
N THR A 95 1.96 -4.47 -12.11
CA THR A 95 2.68 -4.67 -10.84
C THR A 95 1.68 -4.99 -9.73
N SER A 96 1.96 -6.04 -8.96
CA SER A 96 1.20 -6.40 -7.77
C SER A 96 1.81 -5.74 -6.54
N ILE A 97 1.03 -5.00 -5.77
CA ILE A 97 1.50 -4.25 -4.60
C ILE A 97 0.73 -4.69 -3.37
N VAL A 98 1.42 -5.04 -2.30
CA VAL A 98 0.83 -5.26 -0.98
C VAL A 98 1.31 -4.16 -0.05
N VAL A 99 0.38 -3.52 0.66
CA VAL A 99 0.66 -2.45 1.63
C VAL A 99 0.19 -2.91 3.00
N ARG A 100 1.11 -3.04 3.96
CA ARG A 100 0.82 -3.44 5.35
C ARG A 100 1.08 -2.30 6.33
N ASP A 101 0.21 -2.17 7.33
CA ASP A 101 0.42 -1.31 8.50
C ASP A 101 1.55 -1.86 9.37
N ALA A 102 2.61 -1.06 9.55
CA ALA A 102 3.82 -1.42 10.31
C ALA A 102 3.53 -1.96 11.72
N ARG A 103 2.49 -1.46 12.41
CA ARG A 103 2.13 -1.93 13.76
C ARG A 103 1.72 -3.39 13.83
N SER A 104 1.25 -3.91 12.71
CA SER A 104 0.79 -5.29 12.58
C SER A 104 1.76 -6.15 11.79
N ALA A 105 3.00 -5.69 11.57
CA ALA A 105 3.98 -6.38 10.76
C ALA A 105 4.95 -7.17 11.65
N SER A 106 4.73 -8.48 11.77
CA SER A 106 5.78 -9.43 12.15
C SER A 106 6.54 -9.91 10.91
N GLU A 107 7.78 -10.37 11.10
CA GLU A 107 8.59 -10.99 10.05
C GLU A 107 7.81 -12.08 9.28
N ALA A 108 7.11 -12.97 10.00
CA ALA A 108 6.32 -14.04 9.39
C ALA A 108 5.17 -13.51 8.53
N GLN A 109 4.55 -12.39 8.91
CA GLN A 109 3.52 -11.74 8.07
C GLN A 109 4.13 -11.10 6.83
N LEU A 110 5.31 -10.49 6.93
CA LEU A 110 6.00 -9.90 5.78
C LEU A 110 6.37 -10.96 4.74
N HIS A 111 6.83 -12.14 5.17
CA HIS A 111 7.05 -13.27 4.26
C HIS A 111 5.75 -13.74 3.59
N ARG A 112 4.64 -13.85 4.34
CA ARG A 112 3.34 -14.22 3.77
C ARG A 112 2.83 -13.19 2.77
N ASP A 113 2.97 -11.91 3.08
CA ASP A 113 2.56 -10.82 2.20
C ASP A 113 3.40 -10.76 0.92
N ALA A 114 4.73 -10.98 1.03
CA ALA A 114 5.61 -11.06 -0.13
C ALA A 114 5.24 -12.24 -1.04
N ALA A 115 4.94 -13.41 -0.45
CA ALA A 115 4.47 -14.58 -1.20
C ALA A 115 3.13 -14.31 -1.87
N PHE A 116 2.18 -13.71 -1.14
CA PHE A 116 0.88 -13.32 -1.68
C PHE A 116 1.01 -12.29 -2.83
N ALA A 117 1.89 -11.29 -2.68
CA ALA A 117 2.15 -10.31 -3.73
C ALA A 117 2.65 -10.99 -5.01
N LYS A 118 3.55 -11.96 -4.90
CA LYS A 118 4.05 -12.78 -6.02
C LYS A 118 2.98 -13.66 -6.63
N GLU A 119 2.14 -14.29 -5.82
CA GLU A 119 1.02 -15.11 -6.30
C GLU A 119 0.05 -14.27 -7.13
N GLN A 120 -0.34 -13.09 -6.63
CA GLN A 120 -1.19 -12.17 -7.39
C GLN A 120 -0.46 -11.64 -8.63
N ALA A 121 0.85 -11.36 -8.55
CA ALA A 121 1.61 -10.97 -9.73
C ALA A 121 1.56 -12.06 -10.82
N SER A 122 1.74 -13.32 -10.45
CA SER A 122 1.62 -14.46 -11.36
C SER A 122 0.22 -14.54 -11.98
N ARG A 123 -0.82 -14.48 -11.15
CA ARG A 123 -2.23 -14.55 -11.58
C ARG A 123 -2.61 -13.49 -12.61
N TYR A 124 -2.05 -12.29 -12.47
CA TYR A 124 -2.33 -11.15 -13.36
C TYR A 124 -1.20 -10.89 -14.38
N PHE A 125 -0.26 -11.84 -14.54
CA PHE A 125 0.87 -11.73 -15.47
C PHE A 125 1.72 -10.45 -15.28
N ALA A 126 1.82 -9.97 -14.04
CA ALA A 126 2.72 -8.90 -13.65
C ALA A 126 4.15 -9.44 -13.45
N ARG A 127 5.14 -8.70 -13.96
CA ARG A 127 6.58 -9.04 -13.78
C ARG A 127 7.16 -8.56 -12.45
N HIS A 128 6.39 -7.76 -11.72
CA HIS A 128 6.82 -7.15 -10.48
C HIS A 128 5.81 -7.40 -9.37
N ALA A 129 6.35 -7.73 -8.20
CA ALA A 129 5.65 -7.73 -6.92
C ALA A 129 6.33 -6.72 -6.00
N ILE A 130 5.54 -5.98 -5.22
CA ILE A 130 6.04 -4.98 -4.27
C ILE A 130 5.40 -5.19 -2.91
N LEU A 131 6.24 -5.23 -1.86
CA LEU A 131 5.81 -5.18 -0.46
C LEU A 131 6.14 -3.81 0.14
N LEU A 132 5.10 -3.04 0.45
CA LEU A 132 5.20 -1.75 1.12
C LEU A 132 4.82 -1.92 2.59
N VAL A 133 5.73 -1.58 3.50
CA VAL A 133 5.42 -1.50 4.94
C VAL A 133 5.27 -0.04 5.30
N GLN A 134 4.07 0.36 5.66
CA GLN A 134 3.72 1.74 5.87
C GLN A 134 3.77 2.08 7.36
N SER A 135 4.75 2.92 7.73
CA SER A 135 4.85 3.47 9.07
C SER A 135 3.72 4.46 9.37
N ARG A 136 3.36 4.61 10.65
CA ARG A 136 2.47 5.67 11.17
C ARG A 136 3.22 6.80 11.86
N GLY A 137 4.44 6.57 12.32
CA GLY A 137 5.23 7.56 13.03
C GLY A 137 6.71 7.52 12.63
N GLN A 138 7.41 8.65 12.74
CA GLN A 138 8.83 8.72 12.35
C GLN A 138 9.72 7.81 13.21
N THR A 139 9.26 7.43 14.40
CA THR A 139 10.02 6.62 15.37
C THR A 139 9.52 5.17 15.47
N GLU A 140 8.68 4.70 14.54
CA GLU A 140 8.24 3.30 14.58
C GLU A 140 9.41 2.34 14.34
N ASN A 141 9.42 1.25 15.10
CA ASN A 141 10.51 0.30 15.11
C ASN A 141 10.50 -0.55 13.84
N MET A 142 11.60 -0.50 13.07
CA MET A 142 11.82 -1.30 11.87
C MET A 142 12.26 -2.75 12.15
N GLY A 143 12.39 -3.18 13.40
CA GLY A 143 13.06 -4.42 13.78
C GLY A 143 12.55 -5.68 13.06
N GLU A 144 11.23 -5.86 12.96
CA GLU A 144 10.63 -6.99 12.23
C GLU A 144 10.88 -6.89 10.71
N PHE A 145 10.85 -5.67 10.16
CA PHE A 145 11.20 -5.42 8.77
C PHE A 145 12.69 -5.64 8.50
N SER A 146 13.57 -5.26 9.43
CA SER A 146 15.01 -5.50 9.34
C SER A 146 15.35 -6.98 9.35
N LYS A 147 14.64 -7.81 10.14
CA LYS A 147 14.79 -9.28 10.08
C LYS A 147 14.40 -9.84 8.71
N PHE A 148 13.21 -9.47 8.22
CA PHE A 148 12.76 -9.84 6.87
C PHE A 148 13.75 -9.39 5.78
N SER A 149 14.22 -8.15 5.88
CA SER A 149 15.17 -7.53 4.95
C SER A 149 16.52 -8.24 4.96
N ALA A 150 17.00 -8.66 6.14
CA ALA A 150 18.24 -9.42 6.27
C ALA A 150 18.18 -10.77 5.55
N VAL A 151 17.05 -11.48 5.64
CA VAL A 151 16.80 -12.71 4.85
C VAL A 151 16.81 -12.42 3.35
N CYS A 152 16.36 -11.24 2.95
CA CYS A 152 16.38 -10.76 1.57
C CYS A 152 17.73 -10.15 1.13
N GLY A 153 18.78 -10.24 1.97
CA GLY A 153 20.13 -9.78 1.65
C GLY A 153 20.47 -8.34 2.07
N GLN A 154 19.61 -7.67 2.86
CA GLN A 154 19.81 -6.29 3.32
C GLN A 154 19.66 -6.18 4.83
N SER A 155 20.78 -6.13 5.56
CA SER A 155 20.79 -6.18 7.04
C SER A 155 20.39 -4.87 7.72
N CYS A 156 20.50 -3.74 7.02
CA CYS A 156 20.23 -2.40 7.57
C CYS A 156 19.35 -1.61 6.60
N PRO A 157 18.04 -1.91 6.52
CA PRO A 157 17.14 -1.16 5.66
C PRO A 157 16.96 0.29 6.13
N GLU A 158 16.79 1.18 5.17
CA GLU A 158 16.52 2.60 5.32
C GLU A 158 15.05 2.88 4.98
N THR A 159 14.50 3.92 5.58
CA THR A 159 13.16 4.40 5.25
C THR A 159 13.16 5.03 3.84
N ASP A 160 12.06 4.87 3.11
CA ASP A 160 11.82 5.44 1.78
C ASP A 160 12.84 5.01 0.72
N ARG A 161 13.46 3.83 0.91
CA ARG A 161 14.39 3.24 -0.05
C ARG A 161 13.87 1.92 -0.60
N LEU A 162 13.78 1.84 -1.92
CA LEU A 162 13.34 0.64 -2.62
C LEU A 162 14.46 -0.40 -2.69
N TYR A 163 14.18 -1.61 -2.22
CA TYR A 163 15.07 -2.75 -2.30
C TYR A 163 14.51 -3.80 -3.25
N GLY A 164 15.36 -4.39 -4.08
CA GLY A 164 15.00 -5.47 -5.00
C GLY A 164 15.64 -6.78 -4.59
N VAL A 165 14.86 -7.86 -4.60
CA VAL A 165 15.37 -9.23 -4.56
C VAL A 165 15.25 -9.83 -5.94
N GLN A 166 16.37 -10.24 -6.53
CA GLN A 166 16.32 -11.16 -7.67
C GLN A 166 15.83 -12.51 -7.13
N ALA A 167 14.60 -12.85 -7.46
CA ALA A 167 14.06 -14.18 -7.21
C ALA A 167 14.49 -15.13 -8.34
N GLU A 168 14.52 -16.42 -8.06
CA GLU A 168 14.68 -17.47 -9.08
C GLU A 168 13.51 -17.52 -10.07
N SER A 169 12.39 -16.85 -9.75
CA SER A 169 11.22 -16.74 -10.62
C SER A 169 11.26 -15.50 -11.51
N ASP A 170 10.50 -15.53 -12.60
CA ASP A 170 10.31 -14.39 -13.53
C ASP A 170 9.70 -13.13 -12.86
N ILE A 171 9.25 -13.23 -11.60
CA ILE A 171 8.64 -12.13 -10.86
C ILE A 171 9.65 -11.54 -9.89
N ARG A 172 10.10 -10.32 -10.18
CA ARG A 172 10.98 -9.56 -9.29
C ARG A 172 10.19 -9.04 -8.09
N LEU A 173 10.67 -9.37 -6.88
CA LEU A 173 10.13 -8.80 -5.65
C LEU A 173 10.91 -7.53 -5.30
N ASN A 174 10.17 -6.47 -5.01
CA ASN A 174 10.72 -5.28 -4.38
C ASN A 174 10.04 -5.05 -3.03
N TYR A 175 10.71 -4.39 -2.12
CA TYR A 175 10.18 -4.08 -0.81
C TYR A 175 10.72 -2.75 -0.30
N VAL A 176 9.93 -2.08 0.52
CA VAL A 176 10.31 -0.80 1.12
C VAL A 176 9.56 -0.58 2.42
N TRP A 177 10.23 0.10 3.33
CA TRP A 177 9.60 0.72 4.49
C TRP A 177 9.31 2.17 4.17
N LEU A 178 8.05 2.57 4.18
CA LEU A 178 7.62 3.94 3.88
C LEU A 178 7.51 4.77 5.15
N ALA A 179 8.02 5.99 5.10
CA ALA A 179 7.74 7.01 6.09
C ALA A 179 6.23 7.27 6.20
N PRO A 180 5.76 7.79 7.35
CA PRO A 180 4.34 8.09 7.53
C PRO A 180 3.79 8.94 6.40
N LEU A 181 2.60 8.59 5.93
CA LEU A 181 1.87 9.45 5.00
C LEU A 181 1.65 10.80 5.70
N VAL A 182 2.24 11.86 5.15
CA VAL A 182 1.81 13.21 5.47
C VAL A 182 0.48 13.37 4.78
N LEU A 183 -0.61 13.13 5.51
CA LEU A 183 -1.92 13.60 5.12
C LEU A 183 -1.83 15.12 5.23
N THR A 184 -1.46 15.79 4.13
CA THR A 184 -1.73 17.21 4.00
C THR A 184 -3.22 17.36 4.24
N GLU A 185 -3.60 17.97 5.36
CA GLU A 185 -4.97 18.39 5.62
C GLU A 185 -5.35 19.39 4.53
N GLY A 186 -5.82 18.86 3.42
CA GLY A 186 -6.54 19.59 2.41
C GLY A 186 -8.00 19.62 2.83
N PHE A 187 -8.36 20.77 3.42
CA PHE A 187 -9.70 21.27 3.76
C PHE A 187 -10.26 20.89 5.12
#